data_AF-A0A6G3YVB0-F1
#
_entry.id   AF-A0A6G3YVB0-F1
#
_cell.length_a   1.000
_cell.length_b   1.000
_cell.length_c   1.000
_cell.angle_alpha   90.00
_cell.angle_beta   90.00
_cell.angle_gamma   90.00
#
_symmetry.space_group_name_H-M   'P 1'
#
loop_
_entity.id
_entity.type
_entity.pdbx_description
1 polymer ?
#
loop_
_entity_poly.entity_id
_entity_poly.type
_entity_poly.pdbx_seq_one_letter_code
_entity_poly.pdbx_strand_id
1 'polypeptide(L)'
;MPPELAQRTMTKSDLPKILGHDPLKLLAEEASPKMIHDWIDKLYDSEFIAESRSFPFQLYTVAALTEHIKTYPLNAEYQEKLILIARLVVMRAEEQMES
;
A
#
# COMPACT_ATOMS: atom_id res chain seq x y z
N MET A 1 -39.98 7.41 -2.01
CA MET A 1 -38.74 7.13 -1.26
C MET A 1 -37.74 6.56 -2.26
N PRO A 2 -36.56 7.17 -2.43
CA PRO A 2 -35.65 6.80 -3.51
C PRO A 2 -34.79 5.59 -3.09
N PRO A 3 -34.54 4.62 -3.99
CA PRO A 3 -33.50 3.64 -3.78
C PRO A 3 -32.15 4.26 -4.18
N GLU A 4 -31.56 5.05 -3.28
CA GLU A 4 -30.18 5.57 -3.37
C GLU A 4 -29.12 4.50 -3.05
N LEU A 5 -29.39 3.22 -3.33
CA LEU A 5 -28.51 2.10 -2.97
C LEU A 5 -28.28 1.10 -4.12
N ALA A 6 -28.40 1.55 -5.36
CA ALA A 6 -27.98 0.75 -6.51
C ALA A 6 -26.67 1.28 -7.09
N GLN A 7 -25.63 0.47 -6.91
CA GLN A 7 -24.46 0.38 -7.80
C GLN A 7 -23.43 1.52 -7.72
N ARG A 8 -22.63 1.50 -6.66
CA ARG A 8 -21.18 1.66 -6.84
C ARG A 8 -20.55 0.27 -7.00
N THR A 9 -20.83 -0.38 -8.11
CA THR A 9 -19.94 -1.43 -8.63
C THR A 9 -18.65 -0.73 -9.06
N MET A 10 -17.72 -0.56 -8.11
CA MET A 10 -16.32 -0.21 -8.40
C MET A 10 -15.63 -1.42 -9.03
N THR A 11 -16.05 -1.78 -10.24
CA THR A 11 -15.26 -2.63 -11.14
C THR A 11 -14.30 -1.74 -11.90
N LYS A 12 -13.11 -1.58 -11.32
CA LYS A 12 -11.81 -1.61 -11.98
C LYS A 12 -10.84 -1.14 -10.91
N SER A 13 -9.86 -1.98 -10.67
CA SER A 13 -8.62 -1.61 -10.02
C SER A 13 -8.05 -0.41 -10.80
N ASP A 14 -8.41 0.80 -10.39
CA ASP A 14 -7.66 2.01 -10.68
C ASP A 14 -6.48 2.04 -9.70
N LEU A 15 -5.73 0.93 -9.64
CA LEU A 15 -4.32 1.04 -9.33
C LEU A 15 -3.78 2.03 -10.37
N PRO A 16 -3.24 3.18 -9.95
CA PRO A 16 -2.78 4.19 -10.87
C PRO A 16 -1.86 3.54 -11.90
N LYS A 17 -1.88 4.03 -13.15
CA LYS A 17 -1.05 3.58 -14.29
C LYS A 17 0.47 3.56 -14.02
N ILE A 18 0.88 3.83 -12.79
CA ILE A 18 2.16 3.51 -12.16
C ILE A 18 2.52 2.03 -12.31
N LEU A 19 1.58 1.10 -12.52
CA LEU A 19 1.90 -0.32 -12.79
C LEU A 19 2.73 -0.60 -14.07
N GLY A 20 3.03 0.42 -14.90
CA GLY A 20 4.04 0.30 -15.96
C GLY A 20 5.49 0.46 -15.46
N HIS A 21 5.67 1.00 -14.25
CA HIS A 21 6.95 1.21 -13.60
C HIS A 21 6.97 0.42 -12.29
N ASP A 22 7.94 -0.47 -12.16
CA ASP A 22 8.21 -1.17 -10.90
C ASP A 22 8.29 -0.14 -9.74
N PRO A 23 7.39 -0.16 -8.75
CA PRO A 23 7.39 0.82 -7.66
C PRO A 23 8.69 0.83 -6.90
N LEU A 24 9.40 -0.30 -6.87
CA LEU A 24 10.72 -0.40 -6.29
C LEU A 24 11.71 0.46 -7.07
N LYS A 25 11.66 0.44 -8.40
CA LYS A 25 12.47 1.33 -9.25
C LYS A 25 12.05 2.78 -9.11
N LEU A 26 10.74 3.05 -9.06
CA LEU A 26 10.22 4.41 -8.96
C LEU A 26 10.57 5.05 -7.60
N LEU A 27 10.47 4.30 -6.50
CA LEU A 27 10.94 4.74 -5.19
C LEU A 27 12.48 4.87 -5.17
N ALA A 28 13.22 3.94 -5.78
CA ALA A 28 14.67 4.03 -5.81
C ALA A 28 15.21 5.23 -6.62
N GLU A 29 14.57 5.59 -7.73
CA GLU A 29 15.04 6.63 -8.66
C GLU A 29 14.45 8.02 -8.35
N GLU A 30 13.20 8.09 -7.90
CA GLU A 30 12.44 9.35 -7.76
C GLU A 30 11.87 9.58 -6.34
N ALA A 31 12.33 8.85 -5.32
CA ALA A 31 11.83 9.03 -3.96
C ALA A 31 11.89 10.50 -3.53
N SER A 32 10.73 11.01 -3.16
CA SER A 32 10.54 12.31 -2.53
C SER A 32 9.59 12.16 -1.35
N PRO A 33 9.63 13.08 -0.36
CA PRO A 33 8.72 13.04 0.80
C PRO A 33 7.24 12.95 0.39
N LYS A 34 6.84 13.72 -0.64
CA LYS A 34 5.48 13.70 -1.15
C LYS A 34 5.12 12.33 -1.72
N MET A 35 5.99 11.75 -2.55
CA MET A 35 5.75 10.44 -3.15
C MET A 35 5.62 9.35 -2.06
N ILE A 36 6.47 9.38 -1.04
CA ILE A 36 6.42 8.43 0.09
C ILE A 36 5.07 8.53 0.82
N HIS A 37 4.60 9.74 1.10
CA HIS A 37 3.29 9.96 1.70
C HIS A 37 2.15 9.44 0.81
N ASP A 38 2.17 9.75 -0.48
CA ASP A 38 1.16 9.28 -1.44
C ASP A 38 1.09 7.75 -1.53
N TRP A 39 2.24 7.06 -1.41
CA TRP A 39 2.29 5.59 -1.36
C TRP A 39 1.77 5.02 -0.05
N ILE A 40 2.08 5.67 1.08
CA ILE A 40 1.55 5.26 2.40
C ILE A 40 0.02 5.38 2.41
N ASP A 41 -0.55 6.49 1.91
CA ASP A 41 -2.00 6.66 1.86
C ASP A 41 -2.66 5.59 0.98
N LYS A 42 -2.10 5.31 -0.20
CA LYS A 42 -2.62 4.24 -1.07
C LYS A 42 -2.61 2.87 -0.41
N LEU A 43 -1.54 2.55 0.33
CA LEU A 43 -1.44 1.29 1.05
C LEU A 43 -2.38 1.24 2.26
N TYR A 44 -2.57 2.38 2.93
CA TYR A 44 -3.47 2.50 4.07
C TYR A 44 -4.93 2.26 3.68
N ASP A 45 -5.34 2.76 2.51
CA ASP A 45 -6.68 2.57 1.95
C ASP A 45 -6.85 1.20 1.24
N SER A 46 -5.78 0.41 1.13
CA SER A 46 -5.80 -0.88 0.44
C SER A 46 -6.12 -2.04 1.38
N GLU A 47 -6.82 -3.04 0.87
CA GLU A 47 -6.98 -4.33 1.55
C GLU A 47 -5.72 -5.21 1.35
N PHE A 48 -5.28 -5.85 2.43
CA PHE A 48 -4.22 -6.86 2.43
C PHE A 48 -4.86 -8.24 2.46
N ILE A 49 -5.05 -8.82 1.28
CA ILE A 49 -5.61 -10.16 1.07
C ILE A 49 -4.47 -11.07 0.61
N ALA A 50 -4.14 -12.09 1.39
CA ALA A 50 -2.94 -12.87 1.16
C ALA A 50 -2.98 -13.67 -0.15
N GLU A 51 -4.16 -14.15 -0.57
CA GLU A 51 -4.36 -14.84 -1.84
C GLU A 51 -4.40 -13.90 -3.06
N SER A 52 -4.38 -12.57 -2.82
CA SER A 52 -4.43 -11.60 -3.91
C SER A 52 -3.13 -11.60 -4.70
N ARG A 53 -3.25 -11.50 -6.03
CA ARG A 53 -2.10 -11.28 -6.92
C ARG A 53 -1.34 -9.98 -6.64
N SER A 54 -1.98 -9.01 -5.97
CA SER A 54 -1.35 -7.75 -5.56
C SER A 54 -0.52 -7.88 -4.28
N PHE A 55 -0.71 -8.94 -3.50
CA PHE A 55 -0.12 -9.05 -2.17
C PHE A 55 1.42 -9.03 -2.20
N PRO A 56 2.11 -9.79 -3.07
CA PRO A 56 3.57 -9.70 -3.17
C PRO A 56 4.07 -8.28 -3.47
N PHE A 57 3.37 -7.57 -4.35
CA PHE A 57 3.71 -6.19 -4.70
C PHE A 57 3.50 -5.23 -3.52
N GLN A 58 2.42 -5.39 -2.77
CA GLN A 58 2.16 -4.60 -1.56
C GLN A 58 3.25 -4.85 -0.51
N LEU A 59 3.68 -6.10 -0.32
CA LEU A 59 4.81 -6.46 0.56
C LEU A 59 6.09 -5.75 0.16
N TYR A 60 6.46 -5.82 -1.13
CA TYR A 60 7.65 -5.16 -1.65
C TYR A 60 7.60 -3.64 -1.47
N THR A 61 6.43 -3.03 -1.68
CA THR A 61 6.26 -1.59 -1.50
C THR A 61 6.44 -1.18 -0.04
N VAL A 62 5.89 -1.93 0.91
CA VAL A 62 6.07 -1.67 2.35
C VAL A 62 7.55 -1.81 2.76
N ALA A 63 8.25 -2.82 2.25
CA ALA A 63 9.68 -2.99 2.50
C ALA A 63 10.48 -1.78 2.00
N ALA A 64 10.25 -1.36 0.75
CA ALA A 64 10.93 -0.20 0.16
C ALA A 64 10.66 1.10 0.93
N LEU A 65 9.40 1.36 1.31
CA LEU A 65 9.05 2.55 2.10
C LEU A 65 9.83 2.57 3.42
N THR A 66 9.98 1.41 4.07
CA THR A 66 10.72 1.27 5.33
C THR A 66 12.22 1.55 5.18
N GLU A 67 12.80 1.33 4.00
CA GLU A 67 14.19 1.71 3.74
C GLU A 67 14.34 3.23 3.56
N HIS A 68 13.36 3.87 2.92
CA HIS A 68 13.39 5.30 2.60
C HIS A 68 13.05 6.23 3.77
N ILE A 69 12.39 5.76 4.84
CA ILE A 69 12.07 6.62 6.00
C ILE A 69 13.33 7.13 6.73
N LYS A 70 14.48 6.48 6.58
CA LYS A 70 15.76 6.96 7.12
C LYS A 70 16.25 8.22 6.41
N THR A 71 16.00 8.30 5.11
CA THR A 71 16.38 9.43 4.26
C THR A 71 15.31 10.53 4.29
N TYR A 72 14.04 10.13 4.39
CA TYR A 72 12.89 11.02 4.41
C TYR A 72 12.02 10.73 5.65
N PRO A 73 12.34 11.36 6.80
CA PRO A 73 11.61 11.14 8.03
C PRO A 73 10.13 11.49 7.89
N LEU A 74 9.27 10.59 8.36
CA LEU A 74 7.82 10.79 8.38
C LEU A 74 7.43 11.68 9.56
N ASN A 75 6.31 12.39 9.41
CA ASN A 75 5.64 13.00 10.56
C ASN A 75 4.86 11.92 11.35
N ALA A 76 4.33 12.29 12.52
CA ALA A 76 3.65 11.35 13.42
C ALA A 76 2.46 10.62 12.77
N GLU A 77 1.65 11.31 11.97
CA GLU A 77 0.49 10.72 11.28
C GLU A 77 0.92 9.60 10.31
N TYR A 78 1.88 9.88 9.43
CA TYR A 78 2.34 8.90 8.44
C TYR A 78 3.14 7.76 9.08
N GLN A 79 3.82 8.04 10.21
CA GLN A 79 4.48 7.01 10.99
C GLN A 79 3.46 6.02 11.59
N GLU A 80 2.35 6.50 12.14
CA GLU A 80 1.26 5.64 12.63
C GLU A 80 0.63 4.81 11.50
N LYS A 81 0.36 5.43 10.35
CA LYS A 81 -0.17 4.72 9.16
C LYS A 81 0.75 3.59 8.72
N LEU A 82 2.06 3.86 8.59
CA LEU A 82 3.03 2.85 8.17
C LEU A 82 3.15 1.70 9.18
N ILE A 83 3.08 1.99 10.49
CA ILE A 83 3.07 0.95 11.54
C ILE A 83 1.83 0.06 11.42
N LEU A 84 0.64 0.64 11.18
CA LEU A 84 -0.59 -0.14 10.98
C LEU A 84 -0.46 -1.06 9.76
N ILE A 85 -0.01 -0.51 8.63
CA ILE A 85 0.22 -1.25 7.39
C ILE A 85 1.16 -2.44 7.63
N ALA A 86 2.30 -2.20 8.28
CA ALA A 86 3.28 -3.25 8.59
C ALA A 86 2.68 -4.36 9.46
N ARG A 87 1.85 -4.03 10.45
CA ARG A 87 1.17 -5.02 11.29
C ARG A 87 0.18 -5.88 10.49
N LEU A 88 -0.62 -5.25 9.63
CA LEU A 88 -1.58 -5.96 8.79
C LEU A 88 -0.86 -6.92 7.83
N VAL A 89 0.24 -6.47 7.24
CA VAL A 89 1.10 -7.30 6.39
C VAL A 89 1.62 -8.53 7.12
N VAL A 90 2.18 -8.36 8.33
CA VAL A 90 2.74 -9.48 9.12
C VAL A 90 1.64 -10.49 9.46
N MET A 91 0.51 -10.02 9.97
CA MET A 91 -0.63 -10.88 10.32
C MET A 91 -1.07 -11.74 9.12
N ARG A 92 -1.16 -11.14 7.92
CA ARG A 92 -1.55 -11.86 6.70
C ARG A 92 -0.47 -12.81 6.19
N ALA A 93 0.80 -12.48 6.37
CA ALA A 93 1.90 -13.37 6.02
C ALA A 93 1.96 -14.61 6.94
N GLU A 94 1.67 -14.42 8.24
CA GLU A 94 1.60 -15.52 9.22
C GLU A 94 0.43 -16.47 8.91
N GLU A 95 -0.76 -15.95 8.58
CA GLU A 95 -1.91 -16.76 8.17
C GLU A 95 -1.62 -17.70 6.98
N GLN A 96 -0.74 -17.30 6.05
CA GLN A 96 -0.32 -18.15 4.92
C GLN A 96 0.67 -19.25 5.31
N MET A 97 1.47 -19.05 6.37
CA MET A 97 2.43 -20.05 6.84
C MET A 97 1.78 -21.17 7.65
N GLU A 98 0.60 -20.90 8.23
CA GLU A 98 -0.17 -21.84 9.03
C GLU A 98 -1.19 -22.65 8.20
N SER A 99 -1.37 -22.33 6.92
CA SER A 99 -2.28 -23.01 5.96
C SER A 99 -1.57 -24.08 5.13
#